data_AF-A0A2P6R7U3-F1
#
_entry.id   AF-A0A2P6R7U3-F1
#
_cell.length_a   1.000
_cell.length_b   1.000
_cell.length_c   1.000
_cell.angle_alpha   90.00
_cell.angle_beta   90.00
_cell.angle_gamma   90.00
#
_symmetry.space_group_name_H-M   'P 1'
#
loop_
_entity.id
_entity.type
_entity.pdbx_description
1 polymer ?
#
loop_
_entity_poly.entity_id
_entity_poly.type
_entity_poly.pdbx_seq_one_letter_code
_entity_poly.pdbx_strand_id
1 'polypeptide(L)'
;MNIDDSATADDDFRNARWRTVPFTHPSTPEMIAMEADLKSKIKSDLESFLKAKQYYNRLGRVWKRSFLLYGPSGIGKSSFIATTPNFLGYDVYYLDLSRVKDNSELKMLLYRPRASR
;
A
#
# COMPACT_ATOMS: atom_id res chain seq x y z
N MET A 1 -32.02 -35.22 11.05
CA MET A 1 -31.43 -33.87 10.89
C MET A 1 -30.19 -34.05 10.04
N ASN A 2 -30.35 -33.94 8.71
CA ASN A 2 -29.23 -33.95 7.78
C ASN A 2 -29.09 -32.52 7.30
N ILE A 3 -28.01 -31.85 7.68
CA ILE A 3 -27.57 -30.63 7.01
C ILE A 3 -26.32 -31.03 6.26
N ASP A 4 -26.45 -30.92 4.94
CA ASP A 4 -25.51 -31.30 3.90
C ASP A 4 -24.27 -30.38 3.97
N ASP A 5 -23.12 -30.95 4.35
CA ASP A 5 -21.80 -30.30 4.41
C ASP A 5 -21.16 -30.24 3.00
N SER A 6 -21.82 -29.58 2.03
CA SER A 6 -21.31 -29.57 0.65
C SER A 6 -21.46 -28.24 -0.11
N ALA A 7 -21.44 -27.10 0.59
CA ALA A 7 -21.27 -25.81 -0.08
C ALA A 7 -20.57 -24.79 0.80
N THR A 8 -19.28 -24.49 0.52
CA THR A 8 -18.67 -23.15 0.70
C THR A 8 -17.16 -23.06 0.37
N ALA A 9 -16.47 -24.13 -0.03
CA ALA A 9 -15.05 -24.01 -0.40
C ALA A 9 -14.77 -23.38 -1.78
N ASP A 10 -15.77 -23.36 -2.68
CA ASP A 10 -15.57 -22.95 -4.09
C ASP A 10 -15.95 -21.49 -4.41
N ASP A 11 -16.59 -20.75 -3.49
CA ASP A 11 -17.06 -19.37 -3.78
C ASP A 11 -16.06 -18.28 -3.38
N ASP A 12 -15.03 -18.60 -2.60
CA ASP A 12 -14.05 -17.62 -2.12
C ASP A 12 -12.97 -17.28 -3.17
N PHE A 13 -12.80 -18.12 -4.20
CA PHE A 13 -11.82 -17.89 -5.28
C PHE A 13 -12.31 -16.95 -6.39
N ARG A 14 -13.61 -16.65 -6.46
CA ARG A 14 -14.17 -15.76 -7.49
C ARG A 14 -14.17 -14.29 -7.08
N ASN A 15 -13.78 -13.98 -5.85
CA ASN A 15 -13.80 -12.63 -5.30
C ASN A 15 -12.49 -12.32 -4.58
N ALA A 16 -11.40 -12.18 -5.32
CA ALA A 16 -10.21 -11.44 -4.89
C ALA A 16 -10.59 -9.96 -4.69
N ARG A 17 -11.38 -9.68 -3.65
CA ARG A 17 -11.93 -8.37 -3.31
C ARG A 17 -11.11 -7.78 -2.18
N TRP A 18 -10.63 -6.56 -2.38
CA TRP A 18 -10.05 -5.74 -1.33
C TRP A 18 -10.97 -5.69 -0.10
N ARG A 19 -10.42 -6.03 1.06
CA ARG A 19 -11.09 -5.89 2.36
C ARG A 19 -10.56 -4.64 3.04
N THR A 20 -11.46 -3.76 3.46
CA THR A 20 -11.10 -2.56 4.22
C THR A 20 -10.92 -2.93 5.68
N VAL A 21 -9.80 -2.56 6.26
CA VAL A 21 -9.53 -2.69 7.70
C VAL A 21 -9.26 -1.28 8.24
N PRO A 22 -9.79 -0.91 9.43
CA PRO A 22 -9.41 0.33 10.07
C PRO A 22 -7.90 0.41 10.23
N PHE A 23 -7.28 1.39 9.60
CA PHE A 23 -5.85 1.64 9.72
C PHE A 23 -5.64 2.84 10.61
N THR A 24 -5.38 2.59 11.89
CA THR A 24 -4.97 3.62 12.86
C THR A 24 -3.58 3.26 13.36
N HIS A 25 -2.55 3.85 12.75
CA HIS A 25 -1.20 3.73 13.30
C HIS A 25 -0.93 4.94 14.21
N PRO A 26 -0.65 4.76 15.51
CA PRO A 26 -0.38 5.87 16.43
C PRO A 26 0.99 6.53 16.20
N SER A 27 1.73 6.13 15.16
CA SER A 27 3.08 6.64 14.93
C SER A 27 3.05 7.89 14.09
N THR A 28 3.79 8.87 14.58
CA THR A 28 4.10 10.08 13.86
C THR A 28 5.40 9.88 13.07
N PRO A 29 5.64 10.63 11.99
CA PRO A 29 6.88 10.54 11.20
C PRO A 29 8.13 10.63 12.07
N GLU A 30 8.05 11.36 13.20
CA GLU A 30 9.09 11.52 14.23
C GLU A 30 9.52 10.19 14.87
N MET A 31 8.62 9.23 15.07
CA MET A 31 8.90 7.95 15.74
C MET A 31 9.60 6.89 14.87
N ILE A 32 9.86 7.17 13.59
CA ILE A 32 10.52 6.20 12.71
C ILE A 32 12.02 6.20 12.99
N ALA A 33 12.55 5.05 13.42
CA ALA A 33 13.98 4.82 13.63
C ALA A 33 14.74 4.68 12.30
N MET A 34 15.09 5.82 11.69
CA MET A 34 15.91 5.93 10.50
C MET A 34 16.90 7.09 10.65
N GLU A 35 18.02 7.03 9.92
CA GLU A 35 18.98 8.14 9.83
C GLU A 35 18.28 9.44 9.42
N ALA A 36 18.58 10.54 10.11
CA ALA A 36 17.89 11.82 9.94
C ALA A 36 17.98 12.33 8.49
N ASP A 37 19.13 12.17 7.85
CA ASP A 37 19.37 12.56 6.46
C ASP A 37 18.51 11.77 5.47
N LEU A 38 18.39 10.46 5.70
CA LEU A 38 17.57 9.58 4.85
C LEU A 38 16.10 9.96 4.96
N LYS A 39 15.64 10.18 6.19
CA LYS A 39 14.26 10.61 6.46
C LYS A 39 13.94 11.96 5.79
N SER A 40 14.85 12.93 5.88
CA SER A 40 14.71 14.23 5.23
C SER A 40 14.62 14.10 3.71
N LYS A 41 15.50 13.29 3.10
CA LYS A 41 15.49 13.01 1.66
C LYS A 41 14.18 12.41 1.20
N ILE A 42 13.66 11.39 1.91
CA ILE A 42 12.40 10.75 1.54
C ILE A 42 11.22 11.73 1.70
N LYS A 43 11.18 12.51 2.78
CA LYS A 43 10.14 13.52 2.99
C LYS A 43 10.14 14.56 1.86
N SER A 44 11.30 15.10 1.52
CA SER A 44 11.46 16.08 0.43
C SER A 44 11.04 15.50 -0.92
N ASP A 45 11.39 14.24 -1.20
CA ASP A 45 10.99 13.55 -2.42
C ASP A 45 9.47 13.37 -2.51
N LEU A 46 8.83 12.95 -1.42
CA LEU A 46 7.37 12.80 -1.35
C LEU A 46 6.66 14.15 -1.57
N GLU A 47 7.11 15.22 -0.90
CA GLU A 47 6.54 16.56 -1.08
C GLU A 47 6.70 17.07 -2.51
N SER A 48 7.86 16.82 -3.13
CA SER A 48 8.13 17.18 -4.52
C SER A 48 7.25 16.38 -5.49
N PHE A 49 7.07 15.08 -5.24
CA PHE A 49 6.19 14.22 -6.01
C PHE A 49 4.73 14.67 -5.94
N LEU A 50 4.25 15.09 -4.76
CA LEU A 50 2.89 15.63 -4.58
C LEU A 50 2.66 16.89 -5.43
N LYS A 51 3.61 17.83 -5.43
CA LYS A 51 3.53 19.07 -6.22
C LYS A 51 3.68 18.83 -7.73
N ALA A 52 4.36 17.75 -8.12
CA ALA A 52 4.63 17.44 -9.52
C ALA A 52 3.43 16.90 -10.31
N LYS A 53 2.25 16.68 -9.70
CA LYS A 53 1.08 16.11 -10.39
C LYS A 53 0.74 16.83 -11.70
N GLN A 54 0.68 18.17 -11.67
CA GLN A 54 0.39 18.98 -12.85
C GLN A 54 1.49 18.88 -13.91
N TYR A 55 2.75 18.79 -13.49
CA TYR A 55 3.89 18.63 -14.37
C TYR A 55 3.87 17.28 -15.11
N TYR A 56 3.58 16.19 -14.40
CA TYR A 56 3.43 14.85 -15.01
C TYR A 56 2.28 14.84 -16.03
N ASN A 57 1.13 15.44 -15.68
CA ASN A 57 -0.01 15.56 -16.59
C ASN A 57 0.34 16.34 -17.86
N ARG A 58 1.07 17.46 -17.75
CA ARG A 58 1.50 18.27 -18.89
C ARG A 58 2.41 17.50 -19.85
N LEU A 59 3.26 16.61 -19.31
CA LEU A 59 4.17 15.78 -20.11
C LEU A 59 3.54 14.49 -20.63
N GLY A 60 2.26 14.21 -20.30
CA GLY A 60 1.60 12.96 -20.66
C GLY A 60 2.21 11.73 -19.97
N ARG A 61 2.88 11.91 -18.82
CA ARG A 61 3.53 10.83 -18.06
C ARG A 61 2.65 10.36 -16.91
N VAL A 62 2.69 9.06 -16.66
CA VAL A 62 1.99 8.46 -15.51
C VAL A 62 2.57 9.02 -14.20
N TRP A 63 1.71 9.59 -13.37
CA TRP A 63 2.08 10.09 -12.05
C TRP A 63 2.19 8.94 -11.04
N LYS A 64 3.38 8.33 -10.94
CA LYS A 64 3.68 7.17 -10.08
C LYS A 64 5.03 7.34 -9.40
N ARG A 65 5.12 6.96 -8.11
CA ARG A 65 6.37 6.86 -7.33
C ARG A 65 6.44 5.51 -6.63
N SER A 66 7.63 4.90 -6.60
CA SER A 66 7.88 3.62 -5.92
C SER A 66 9.17 3.71 -5.09
N PHE A 67 9.15 3.15 -3.89
CA PHE A 67 10.29 3.07 -2.99
C PHE A 67 10.66 1.61 -2.73
N LEU A 68 11.96 1.32 -2.66
CA LEU A 68 12.47 0.04 -2.22
C LEU A 68 13.19 0.23 -0.88
N LEU A 69 12.63 -0.35 0.18
CA LEU A 69 13.21 -0.30 1.53
C LEU A 69 13.92 -1.63 1.81
N TYR A 70 15.24 -1.59 1.96
CA TYR A 70 16.05 -2.78 2.23
C TYR A 70 17.02 -2.52 3.40
N GLY A 71 17.54 -3.58 4.01
CA GLY A 71 18.49 -3.53 5.12
C GLY A 71 18.16 -4.51 6.24
N PRO A 72 18.92 -4.49 7.36
CA PRO A 72 18.71 -5.40 8.50
C PRO A 72 17.31 -5.34 9.10
N SER A 73 16.84 -6.40 9.76
CA SER A 73 15.58 -6.36 10.52
C SER A 73 15.67 -5.33 11.67
N GLY A 74 14.56 -4.70 12.03
CA GLY A 74 14.49 -3.78 13.17
C GLY A 74 14.78 -2.30 12.88
N ILE A 75 15.24 -1.93 11.68
CA ILE A 75 15.47 -0.51 11.29
C ILE A 75 14.19 0.27 10.91
N GLY A 76 13.03 -0.14 11.43
CA GLY A 76 11.78 0.61 11.24
C GLY A 76 11.19 0.64 9.82
N LYS A 77 11.58 -0.26 8.90
CA LYS A 77 11.02 -0.32 7.53
C LYS A 77 9.49 -0.42 7.51
N SER A 78 8.92 -1.35 8.27
CA SER A 78 7.47 -1.52 8.37
C SER A 78 6.82 -0.31 9.05
N SER A 79 7.45 0.23 10.09
CA SER A 79 7.00 1.45 10.78
C SER A 79 6.98 2.66 9.83
N PHE A 80 7.95 2.75 8.91
CA PHE A 80 8.00 3.80 7.89
C PHE A 80 6.81 3.71 6.93
N ILE A 81 6.52 2.52 6.41
CA ILE A 81 5.37 2.28 5.53
C ILE A 81 4.06 2.61 6.26
N ALA A 82 3.98 2.33 7.56
CA ALA A 82 2.77 2.59 8.32
C ALA A 82 2.53 4.08 8.64
N THR A 83 3.59 4.89 8.64
CA THR A 83 3.52 6.30 9.02
C THR A 83 3.41 7.25 7.83
N THR A 84 3.97 6.86 6.68
CA THR A 84 3.92 7.65 5.44
C THR A 84 2.49 8.01 5.01
N PRO A 85 1.50 7.11 5.07
CA PRO A 85 0.13 7.40 4.63
C PRO A 85 -0.57 8.39 5.54
N ASN A 86 -0.31 8.34 6.86
CA ASN A 86 -0.77 9.36 7.81
C ASN A 86 -0.16 10.74 7.50
N PHE A 87 1.12 10.78 7.11
CA PHE A 87 1.79 12.03 6.73
C PHE A 87 1.22 12.63 5.43
N LEU A 88 0.88 11.78 4.45
CA LEU A 88 0.42 12.23 3.14
C LEU A 88 -1.12 12.36 3.05
N GLY A 89 -1.87 11.78 4.00
CA GLY A 89 -3.33 11.66 3.94
C GLY A 89 -3.84 10.67 2.89
N TYR A 90 -3.12 9.57 2.66
CA TYR A 90 -3.48 8.54 1.66
C TYR A 90 -3.89 7.24 2.32
N ASP A 91 -4.71 6.44 1.62
CA ASP A 91 -5.03 5.07 2.02
C ASP A 91 -3.84 4.13 1.84
N VAL A 92 -3.73 3.13 2.71
CA VAL A 92 -2.72 2.06 2.65
C VAL A 92 -3.35 0.80 2.09
N TYR A 93 -2.69 0.22 1.08
CA TYR A 93 -3.10 -1.07 0.52
C TYR A 93 -2.01 -2.10 0.80
N TYR A 94 -2.38 -3.17 1.50
CA TYR A 94 -1.50 -4.31 1.72
C TYR A 94 -1.81 -5.41 0.71
N LEU A 95 -0.80 -5.84 -0.05
CA LEU A 95 -0.91 -6.92 -1.03
C LEU A 95 0.19 -7.96 -0.78
N ASP A 96 -0.23 -9.19 -0.50
CA ASP A 96 0.66 -10.34 -0.38
C ASP A 96 0.76 -11.07 -1.72
N LEU A 97 1.90 -10.92 -2.40
CA LEU A 97 2.15 -11.52 -3.71
C LEU A 97 2.21 -13.05 -3.66
N SER A 98 2.49 -13.66 -2.50
CA SER A 98 2.52 -15.12 -2.37
C SER A 98 1.14 -15.77 -2.49
N ARG A 99 0.09 -14.97 -2.27
CA ARG A 99 -1.32 -15.38 -2.37
C ARG A 99 -1.95 -15.05 -3.72
N VAL A 100 -1.19 -14.43 -4.61
CA VAL A 100 -1.63 -14.08 -5.97
C VAL A 100 -1.27 -15.23 -6.91
N LYS A 101 -2.28 -15.77 -7.60
CA LYS A 101 -2.14 -16.94 -8.46
C LYS A 101 -1.36 -16.64 -9.74
N ASP A 102 -1.69 -15.54 -10.40
CA ASP A 102 -1.11 -15.18 -11.69
C ASP A 102 -1.14 -13.67 -11.98
N ASN A 103 -0.49 -13.28 -13.09
CA ASN A 103 -0.40 -11.89 -13.52
C ASN A 103 -1.76 -11.25 -13.87
N SER A 104 -2.76 -12.04 -14.23
CA SER A 104 -4.10 -11.54 -14.56
C SER A 104 -4.82 -11.11 -13.28
N GLU A 105 -4.72 -11.92 -12.22
CA GLU A 105 -5.21 -11.58 -10.89
C GLU A 105 -4.49 -10.35 -10.31
N LEU A 106 -3.16 -10.30 -10.42
CA LEU A 106 -2.38 -9.13 -9.98
C LEU A 106 -2.86 -7.84 -10.66
N LYS A 107 -3.03 -7.87 -11.99
CA LYS A 107 -3.54 -6.72 -12.75
C LYS A 107 -4.93 -6.31 -12.28
N MET A 108 -5.83 -7.27 -12.06
CA MET A 108 -7.19 -7.01 -11.60
C MET A 108 -7.20 -6.31 -10.24
N LEU A 109 -6.37 -6.78 -9.29
CA LEU A 109 -6.21 -6.17 -7.98
C LEU A 109 -5.68 -4.73 -8.07
N LEU A 110 -4.71 -4.47 -8.94
CA LEU A 110 -4.12 -3.13 -9.13
C LEU A 110 -5.07 -2.13 -9.82
N TYR A 111 -5.93 -2.58 -10.74
CA TYR A 111 -6.86 -1.71 -11.45
C TYR A 111 -8.10 -1.33 -10.64
N ARG A 112 -8.50 -2.15 -9.66
CA ARG A 112 -9.72 -1.93 -8.89
C ARG A 112 -9.51 -1.93 -7.37
N PRO A 113 -8.69 -1.00 -6.82
CA PRO A 113 -8.63 -0.80 -5.38
C PRO A 113 -10.00 -0.37 -4.84
N ARG A 114 -10.44 -0.93 -3.73
CA ARG A 114 -11.62 -0.44 -3.01
C ARG A 114 -11.21 0.77 -2.18
N ALA A 115 -11.70 1.96 -2.54
CA ALA A 115 -11.52 3.15 -1.71
C ALA A 115 -12.22 2.99 -0.36
N SER A 116 -11.53 3.34 0.73
CA SER A 116 -12.19 3.67 2.00
C SER A 116 -12.98 4.95 1.78
N ARG A 117 -14.30 4.89 1.94
CA ARG A 117 -15.13 6.09 2.13
C ARG A 117 -15.23 6.36 3.62
#